data_AF-A0A1Y4RXZ7-F1
#
_entry.id   AF-A0A1Y4RXZ7-F1
#
_cell.length_a   1.000
_cell.length_b   1.000
_cell.length_c   1.000
_cell.angle_alpha   90.00
_cell.angle_beta   90.00
_cell.angle_gamma   90.00
#
_symmetry.space_group_name_H-M   'P 1'
#
loop_
_entity.id
_entity.type
_entity.pdbx_description
1 polymer ?
#
loop_
_entity_poly.entity_id
_entity_poly.type
_entity_poly.pdbx_seq_one_letter_code
_entity_poly.pdbx_strand_id
1 'polypeptide(L)'
;MPKKKAKGFRHVEHRRVMAVLYTLLRLSVIGMMIAQFFNRNYENVFLCVLTLVLFILPSLIERKFQVDLPDTLEIIILLFIYAAEILGEIQAYYIIFPYWDTMLHTLNGFLCAAIGFSLVDLFNRNERFSLHLSPVFMAITAFCFSMTVGVLWEFFEFSIDQILLFDMQKDTVLNTISTVMLDPDHGTLAVAVKDITDVILGHSDGTQTALGLGGYLDIGLHDTMADLFVNFIGALIFSIVGFFYVRSRGKGRFARRFIPKVVQPQDND
;
A
#
# COMPACT_ATOMS: atom_id res chain seq x y z
N MET A 1 -12.53 9.41 -49.22
CA MET A 1 -12.96 9.07 -47.84
C MET A 1 -11.91 9.55 -46.85
N PRO A 2 -12.24 10.39 -45.86
CA PRO A 2 -11.27 10.86 -44.88
C PRO A 2 -10.96 9.74 -43.87
N LYS A 3 -9.67 9.45 -43.66
CA LYS A 3 -9.18 8.55 -42.61
C LYS A 3 -9.60 9.09 -41.24
N LYS A 4 -10.60 8.47 -40.61
CA LYS A 4 -10.95 8.76 -39.21
C LYS A 4 -9.79 8.30 -38.32
N LYS A 5 -9.06 9.26 -37.75
CA LYS A 5 -8.08 9.01 -36.69
C LYS A 5 -8.76 8.28 -35.52
N ALA A 6 -8.14 7.23 -35.04
CA ALA A 6 -8.51 6.54 -33.80
C ALA A 6 -8.66 7.57 -32.67
N LYS A 7 -9.88 7.78 -32.18
CA LYS A 7 -10.15 8.57 -30.98
C LYS A 7 -9.96 7.69 -29.75
N GLY A 8 -8.71 7.46 -29.36
CA GLY A 8 -8.40 7.19 -27.96
C GLY A 8 -8.65 8.48 -27.19
N PHE A 9 -9.81 8.60 -26.54
CA PHE A 9 -10.23 9.77 -25.78
C PHE A 9 -9.37 9.91 -24.49
N ARG A 10 -8.12 10.33 -24.62
CA ARG A 10 -7.36 11.03 -23.56
C ARG A 10 -7.04 12.42 -24.11
N HIS A 11 -7.62 13.48 -23.52
CA HIS A 11 -7.37 14.86 -23.93
C HIS A 11 -5.85 15.13 -23.93
N VAL A 12 -5.35 15.82 -24.96
CA VAL A 12 -3.91 16.06 -25.17
C VAL A 12 -3.25 16.75 -23.97
N GLU A 13 -3.99 17.60 -23.25
CA GLU A 13 -3.54 18.28 -22.04
C GLU A 13 -3.31 17.32 -20.87
N HIS A 14 -4.21 16.36 -20.64
CA HIS A 14 -4.06 15.33 -19.61
C HIS A 14 -2.79 14.50 -19.84
N ARG A 15 -2.51 14.11 -21.09
CA ARG A 15 -1.27 13.39 -21.44
C ARG A 15 -0.01 14.20 -21.13
N ARG A 16 -0.04 15.52 -21.35
CA ARG A 16 1.12 16.39 -21.07
C ARG A 16 1.36 16.53 -19.57
N VAL A 17 0.31 16.79 -18.79
CA VAL A 17 0.43 16.90 -17.32
C VAL A 17 0.99 15.62 -16.72
N MET A 18 0.46 14.45 -17.13
CA MET A 18 0.98 13.18 -16.68
C MET A 18 2.43 12.97 -17.11
N ALA A 19 2.77 13.20 -18.38
CA ALA A 19 4.16 13.05 -18.84
C ALA A 19 5.14 13.96 -18.06
N VAL A 20 4.74 15.20 -17.76
CA VAL A 20 5.54 16.11 -16.94
C VAL A 20 5.70 15.58 -15.52
N LEU A 21 4.62 15.19 -14.85
CA LEU A 21 4.67 14.63 -13.50
C LEU A 21 5.58 13.40 -13.43
N TYR A 22 5.40 12.45 -14.35
CA TYR A 22 6.23 11.24 -14.48
C TYR A 22 7.71 11.57 -14.63
N THR A 23 8.01 12.55 -15.48
CA THR A 23 9.39 12.98 -15.73
C THR A 23 9.98 13.62 -14.49
N LEU A 24 9.23 14.51 -13.83
CA LEU A 24 9.69 15.19 -12.61
C LEU A 24 9.96 14.20 -11.47
N LEU A 25 9.03 13.27 -11.20
CA LEU A 25 9.22 12.25 -10.16
C LEU A 25 10.43 11.35 -10.46
N ARG A 26 10.62 10.93 -11.72
CA ARG A 26 11.79 10.11 -12.08
C ARG A 26 13.10 10.87 -11.94
N LEU A 27 13.13 12.12 -12.38
CA LEU A 27 14.32 12.97 -12.24
C LEU A 27 14.66 13.22 -10.77
N SER A 28 13.65 13.43 -9.90
CA SER A 28 13.90 13.60 -8.47
C SER A 28 14.43 12.32 -7.83
N VAL A 29 13.87 11.15 -8.15
CA VAL A 29 14.39 9.84 -7.67
C VAL A 29 15.81 9.59 -8.16
N ILE A 30 16.11 9.87 -9.42
CA ILE A 30 17.48 9.73 -9.97
C ILE A 30 18.45 10.68 -9.27
N GLY A 31 18.03 11.92 -9.03
CA GLY A 31 18.82 12.89 -8.27
C GLY A 31 19.10 12.42 -6.85
N MET A 32 18.09 11.89 -6.16
CA MET A 32 18.23 11.28 -4.84
C MET A 32 19.19 10.09 -4.87
N MET A 33 19.03 9.18 -5.84
CA MET A 33 19.89 8.01 -6.00
C MET A 33 21.37 8.39 -6.15
N ILE A 34 21.65 9.41 -6.98
CA ILE A 34 23.01 9.93 -7.16
C ILE A 34 23.54 10.51 -5.85
N ALA A 35 22.74 11.31 -5.13
CA ALA A 35 23.14 11.87 -3.84
C ALA A 35 23.44 10.79 -2.80
N GLN A 36 22.58 9.77 -2.68
CA GLN A 36 22.75 8.67 -1.73
C GLN A 36 23.96 7.79 -2.07
N PHE A 37 24.27 7.61 -3.36
CA PHE A 37 25.48 6.94 -3.81
C PHE A 37 26.75 7.67 -3.31
N PHE A 38 26.81 8.99 -3.45
CA PHE A 38 27.94 9.78 -2.93
C PHE A 38 28.00 9.81 -1.41
N ASN A 39 26.86 9.73 -0.73
CA ASN A 39 26.76 9.56 0.73
C ASN A 39 27.14 8.15 1.20
N ARG A 40 27.42 7.21 0.27
CA ARG A 40 27.72 5.79 0.55
C ARG A 40 26.58 5.05 1.26
N ASN A 41 25.35 5.56 1.16
CA ASN A 41 24.17 4.89 1.66
C ASN A 41 23.59 4.01 0.54
N TYR A 42 24.13 2.80 0.41
CA TYR A 42 23.75 1.87 -0.66
C TYR A 42 22.36 1.26 -0.48
N GLU A 43 21.84 1.23 0.74
CA GLU A 43 20.47 0.83 1.03
C GLU A 43 19.49 1.82 0.40
N ASN A 44 19.69 3.12 0.60
CA ASN A 44 18.87 4.15 -0.04
C ASN A 44 19.02 4.16 -1.58
N VAL A 45 20.19 3.79 -2.10
CA VAL A 45 20.37 3.59 -3.55
C VAL A 45 19.50 2.43 -4.04
N PHE A 46 19.45 1.32 -3.32
CA PHE A 46 18.58 0.19 -3.64
C PHE A 46 17.10 0.60 -3.62
N LEU A 47 16.63 1.33 -2.61
CA LEU A 47 15.25 1.84 -2.54
C LEU A 47 14.91 2.75 -3.72
N CYS A 48 15.85 3.60 -4.15
CA CYS A 48 15.64 4.42 -5.36
C CYS A 48 15.48 3.56 -6.63
N VAL A 49 16.28 2.50 -6.79
CA VAL A 49 16.13 1.56 -7.92
C VAL A 49 14.79 0.84 -7.86
N LEU A 50 14.39 0.36 -6.69
CA LEU A 50 13.09 -0.26 -6.47
C LEU A 50 11.95 0.69 -6.85
N THR A 51 11.99 1.94 -6.37
CA THR A 51 11.02 2.99 -6.71
C THR A 51 10.88 3.19 -8.23
N LEU A 52 12.00 3.26 -8.96
CA LEU A 52 11.99 3.41 -10.42
C LEU A 52 11.35 2.20 -11.11
N VAL A 53 11.57 0.99 -10.61
CA VAL A 53 10.90 -0.23 -11.10
C VAL A 53 9.39 -0.18 -10.82
N LEU A 54 8.99 0.21 -9.60
CA LEU A 54 7.59 0.32 -9.20
C LEU A 54 6.83 1.35 -10.05
N PHE A 55 7.46 2.46 -10.44
CA PHE A 55 6.88 3.45 -11.37
C PHE A 55 6.55 2.90 -12.77
N ILE A 56 7.06 1.73 -13.13
CA ILE A 56 6.78 1.08 -14.43
C ILE A 56 5.57 0.15 -14.32
N LEU A 57 5.23 -0.33 -13.11
CA LEU A 57 4.18 -1.33 -12.89
C LEU A 57 2.79 -0.94 -13.43
N PRO A 58 2.27 0.29 -13.21
CA PRO A 58 0.94 0.64 -13.70
C PRO A 58 0.81 0.44 -15.22
N SER A 59 1.80 0.93 -15.99
CA SER A 59 1.82 0.79 -17.44
C SER A 59 1.98 -0.66 -17.91
N LEU A 60 2.73 -1.49 -17.17
CA LEU A 60 2.85 -2.92 -17.47
C LEU A 60 1.52 -3.65 -17.25
N ILE A 61 0.79 -3.30 -16.18
CA ILE A 61 -0.53 -3.86 -15.87
C ILE A 61 -1.52 -3.48 -16.98
N GLU A 62 -1.61 -2.20 -17.35
CA GLU A 62 -2.48 -1.74 -18.44
C GLU A 62 -2.24 -2.52 -19.73
N ARG A 63 -0.97 -2.66 -20.13
CA ARG A 63 -0.59 -3.34 -21.37
C ARG A 63 -0.84 -4.85 -21.32
N LYS A 64 -0.54 -5.50 -20.19
CA LYS A 64 -0.65 -6.96 -20.03
C LYS A 64 -2.10 -7.41 -19.94
N PHE A 65 -2.94 -6.66 -19.21
CA PHE A 65 -4.34 -7.00 -19.00
C PHE A 65 -5.31 -6.29 -19.96
N GLN A 66 -4.81 -5.40 -20.82
CA GLN A 66 -5.62 -4.60 -21.76
C GLN A 66 -6.72 -3.80 -21.05
N VAL A 67 -6.38 -3.27 -19.87
CA VAL A 67 -7.22 -2.43 -19.03
C VAL A 67 -6.72 -0.99 -19.11
N ASP A 68 -7.63 -0.03 -19.16
CA ASP A 68 -7.34 1.41 -19.09
C ASP A 68 -7.51 1.87 -17.63
N LEU A 69 -6.40 2.17 -16.94
CA LEU A 69 -6.46 2.75 -15.60
C LEU A 69 -6.85 4.23 -15.74
N PRO A 70 -7.74 4.76 -14.87
CA PRO A 70 -8.04 6.18 -14.91
C PRO A 70 -6.79 6.99 -14.54
N ASP A 71 -6.51 8.06 -15.30
CA ASP A 71 -5.37 8.96 -15.06
C ASP A 71 -5.24 9.40 -13.58
N THR A 72 -6.37 9.61 -12.89
CA THR A 72 -6.38 9.96 -11.47
C THR A 72 -5.84 8.85 -10.58
N LEU A 73 -6.23 7.60 -10.82
CA LEU A 73 -5.77 6.45 -10.04
C LEU A 73 -4.27 6.23 -10.26
N GLU A 74 -3.83 6.33 -11.51
CA GLU A 74 -2.41 6.20 -11.88
C GLU A 74 -1.54 7.27 -11.22
N ILE A 75 -1.99 8.54 -11.21
CA ILE A 75 -1.29 9.63 -10.50
C ILE A 75 -1.21 9.34 -9.00
N ILE A 76 -2.31 8.90 -8.38
CA ILE A 76 -2.32 8.62 -6.94
C ILE A 76 -1.36 7.48 -6.61
N ILE A 77 -1.32 6.40 -7.42
CA ILE A 77 -0.38 5.28 -7.21
C ILE A 77 1.08 5.78 -7.28
N LEU A 78 1.42 6.62 -8.25
CA LEU A 78 2.79 7.14 -8.33
C LEU A 78 3.16 8.04 -7.15
N LEU A 79 2.24 8.92 -6.75
CA LEU A 79 2.45 9.79 -5.60
C LEU A 79 2.55 8.98 -4.30
N PHE A 80 1.76 7.91 -4.18
CA PHE A 80 1.82 6.97 -3.07
C PHE A 80 3.20 6.30 -2.99
N ILE A 81 3.68 5.70 -4.09
CA ILE A 81 5.01 5.05 -4.15
C ILE A 81 6.11 6.06 -3.79
N TYR A 82 6.04 7.27 -4.33
CA TYR A 82 7.02 8.32 -4.01
C TYR A 82 6.97 8.74 -2.53
N ALA A 83 5.76 8.84 -1.97
CA ALA A 83 5.55 9.22 -0.58
C ALA A 83 6.03 8.14 0.40
N ALA A 84 5.83 6.85 0.10
CA ALA A 84 6.31 5.74 0.92
C ALA A 84 7.84 5.62 0.84
N GLU A 85 8.38 5.43 -0.35
CA GLU A 85 9.80 5.05 -0.52
C GLU A 85 10.76 6.23 -0.37
N ILE A 86 10.44 7.39 -0.98
CA ILE A 86 11.40 8.51 -1.02
C ILE A 86 11.20 9.44 0.16
N LEU A 87 9.95 9.81 0.45
CA LEU A 87 9.67 10.71 1.58
C LEU A 87 9.65 9.94 2.90
N GLY A 88 8.98 8.80 2.94
CA GLY A 88 8.88 7.93 4.11
C GLY A 88 10.24 7.40 4.54
N GLU A 89 10.83 6.51 3.75
CA GLU A 89 12.09 5.84 4.11
C GLU A 89 13.31 6.76 4.03
N ILE A 90 13.64 7.28 2.84
CA ILE A 90 14.91 8.01 2.67
C ILE A 90 14.94 9.34 3.43
N GLN A 91 13.81 10.06 3.48
CA GLN A 91 13.70 11.36 4.16
C GLN A 91 13.13 11.24 5.59
N ALA A 92 12.94 10.03 6.11
CA ALA A 92 12.48 9.74 7.46
C ALA A 92 11.11 10.33 7.84
N TYR A 93 10.19 10.49 6.88
CA TYR A 93 8.85 11.04 7.19
C TYR A 93 8.03 10.12 8.09
N TYR A 94 8.31 8.81 8.07
CA TYR A 94 7.71 7.85 9.01
C TYR A 94 7.96 8.21 10.48
N ILE A 95 9.10 8.84 10.76
CA ILE A 95 9.49 9.24 12.11
C ILE A 95 9.16 10.72 12.39
N ILE A 96 9.37 11.59 11.39
CA ILE A 96 9.27 13.04 11.57
C ILE A 96 7.82 13.52 11.59
N PHE A 97 6.94 12.95 10.77
CA PHE A 97 5.58 13.42 10.62
C PHE A 97 4.58 12.45 11.26
N PRO A 98 3.87 12.87 12.32
CA PRO A 98 2.84 12.04 12.92
C PRO A 98 1.80 11.60 11.88
N TYR A 99 1.38 10.34 11.97
CA TYR A 99 0.38 9.74 11.09
C TYR A 99 0.77 9.62 9.61
N TRP A 100 2.03 9.85 9.24
CA TRP A 100 2.49 9.64 7.85
C TRP A 100 2.20 8.22 7.40
N ASP A 101 2.61 7.28 8.23
CA ASP A 101 2.39 5.86 8.00
C ASP A 101 0.90 5.50 7.92
N THR A 102 0.16 5.82 8.99
CA THR A 102 -1.29 5.64 9.07
C THR A 102 -2.06 6.18 7.85
N MET A 103 -1.66 7.34 7.33
CA MET A 103 -2.26 7.93 6.13
C MET A 103 -1.99 7.06 4.90
N LEU A 104 -0.75 6.60 4.71
CA LEU A 104 -0.37 5.75 3.60
C LEU A 104 -1.11 4.40 3.68
N HIS A 105 -1.14 3.73 4.83
CA HIS A 105 -1.85 2.46 4.96
C HIS A 105 -3.37 2.63 4.74
N THR A 106 -3.97 3.73 5.21
CA THR A 106 -5.39 4.04 4.88
C THR A 106 -5.61 4.20 3.38
N LEU A 107 -4.71 4.92 2.70
CA LEU A 107 -4.80 5.15 1.26
C LEU A 107 -4.58 3.85 0.48
N ASN A 108 -3.65 3.01 0.91
CA ASN A 108 -3.39 1.69 0.34
C ASN A 108 -4.65 0.80 0.40
N GLY A 109 -5.26 0.68 1.58
CA GLY A 109 -6.51 -0.07 1.74
C GLY A 109 -7.63 0.42 0.81
N PHE A 110 -7.76 1.73 0.62
CA PHE A 110 -8.72 2.31 -0.32
C PHE A 110 -8.38 1.99 -1.79
N LEU A 111 -7.12 2.14 -2.19
CA LEU A 111 -6.67 1.93 -3.57
C LEU A 111 -6.73 0.45 -3.97
N CYS A 112 -6.29 -0.46 -3.10
CA CYS A 112 -6.36 -1.90 -3.34
C CYS A 112 -7.82 -2.37 -3.45
N ALA A 113 -8.74 -1.82 -2.66
CA ALA A 113 -10.17 -2.08 -2.82
C ALA A 113 -10.69 -1.54 -4.17
N ALA A 114 -10.21 -0.38 -4.61
CA ALA A 114 -10.54 0.16 -5.93
C ALA A 114 -10.10 -0.74 -7.07
N ILE A 115 -8.87 -1.23 -7.02
CA ILE A 115 -8.31 -2.16 -7.99
C ILE A 115 -9.09 -3.49 -7.97
N GLY A 116 -9.30 -4.07 -6.78
CA GLY A 116 -10.03 -5.33 -6.61
C GLY A 116 -11.47 -5.25 -7.13
N PHE A 117 -12.20 -4.19 -6.77
CA PHE A 117 -13.54 -3.93 -7.29
C PHE A 117 -13.57 -3.89 -8.82
N SER A 118 -12.55 -3.26 -9.40
CA SER A 118 -12.48 -3.03 -10.83
C SER A 118 -12.15 -4.29 -11.62
N LEU A 119 -11.31 -5.17 -11.06
CA LEU A 119 -11.11 -6.52 -11.59
C LEU A 119 -12.41 -7.32 -11.60
N VAL A 120 -13.20 -7.23 -10.52
CA VAL A 120 -14.50 -7.92 -10.46
C VAL A 120 -15.50 -7.32 -11.46
N ASP A 121 -15.60 -5.99 -11.55
CA ASP A 121 -16.48 -5.31 -12.52
C ASP A 121 -16.09 -5.63 -13.97
N LEU A 122 -14.79 -5.74 -14.24
CA LEU A 122 -14.23 -6.17 -15.52
C LEU A 122 -14.75 -7.56 -15.92
N PHE A 123 -14.66 -8.55 -15.02
CA PHE A 123 -15.16 -9.90 -15.30
C PHE A 123 -16.69 -9.93 -15.40
N ASN A 124 -17.39 -9.17 -14.56
CA ASN A 124 -18.86 -9.07 -14.52
C ASN A 124 -19.47 -8.47 -15.80
N ARG A 125 -18.67 -7.74 -16.60
CA ARG A 125 -19.09 -7.11 -17.87
C ARG A 125 -18.68 -7.90 -19.11
N ASN A 126 -17.83 -8.91 -18.96
CA ASN A 126 -17.35 -9.68 -20.10
C ASN A 126 -18.43 -10.70 -20.50
N GLU A 127 -18.98 -10.58 -21.71
CA GLU A 127 -20.08 -11.45 -22.18
C GLU A 127 -19.72 -12.95 -22.20
N ARG A 128 -18.42 -13.30 -22.22
CA ARG A 128 -17.96 -14.70 -22.09
C ARG A 128 -18.09 -15.26 -20.68
N PHE A 129 -18.15 -14.40 -19.66
CA PHE A 129 -18.30 -14.77 -18.26
C PHE A 129 -19.68 -14.28 -17.79
N SER A 130 -20.68 -15.16 -17.84
CA SER A 130 -22.08 -14.87 -17.47
C SER A 130 -22.30 -14.74 -15.95
N LEU A 131 -21.39 -14.08 -15.24
CA LEU A 131 -21.59 -13.77 -13.83
C LEU A 131 -22.30 -12.42 -13.77
N HIS A 132 -23.54 -12.40 -13.29
CA HIS A 132 -24.24 -11.18 -12.89
C HIS A 132 -24.15 -11.07 -11.37
N LEU A 133 -23.00 -10.61 -10.88
CA LEU A 133 -22.73 -10.43 -9.46
C LEU A 133 -23.56 -9.28 -8.90
N SER A 134 -24.09 -9.48 -7.69
CA SER A 134 -24.81 -8.43 -6.99
C SER A 134 -23.84 -7.32 -6.55
N PRO A 135 -24.29 -6.06 -6.43
CA PRO A 135 -23.47 -4.97 -5.91
C PRO A 135 -22.82 -5.28 -4.55
N VAL A 136 -23.54 -6.03 -3.69
CA VAL A 136 -23.05 -6.44 -2.37
C VAL A 136 -21.86 -7.39 -2.51
N PHE A 137 -22.00 -8.41 -3.36
CA PHE A 137 -20.94 -9.38 -3.58
C PHE A 137 -19.67 -8.70 -4.12
N MET A 138 -19.81 -7.81 -5.10
CA MET A 138 -18.67 -7.04 -5.64
C MET A 138 -17.96 -6.22 -4.56
N ALA A 139 -18.70 -5.57 -3.66
CA ALA A 139 -18.14 -4.78 -2.57
C ALA A 139 -17.40 -5.64 -1.53
N ILE A 140 -17.95 -6.80 -1.18
CA ILE A 140 -17.29 -7.75 -0.28
C ILE A 140 -16.01 -8.30 -0.93
N THR A 141 -16.06 -8.70 -2.20
CA THR A 141 -14.87 -9.19 -2.91
C THR A 141 -13.78 -8.13 -2.98
N ALA A 142 -14.14 -6.88 -3.29
CA ALA A 142 -13.19 -5.75 -3.29
C ALA A 142 -12.53 -5.53 -1.92
N PHE A 143 -13.34 -5.59 -0.86
CA PHE A 143 -12.86 -5.46 0.51
C PHE A 143 -11.88 -6.60 0.87
N CYS A 144 -12.27 -7.85 0.63
CA CYS A 144 -11.42 -9.02 0.90
C CYS A 144 -10.12 -8.99 0.08
N PHE A 145 -10.20 -8.58 -1.19
CA PHE A 145 -9.02 -8.40 -2.04
C PHE A 145 -8.06 -7.39 -1.41
N SER A 146 -8.57 -6.24 -0.98
CA SER A 146 -7.75 -5.21 -0.33
C SER A 146 -7.08 -5.71 0.95
N MET A 147 -7.84 -6.34 1.84
CA MET A 147 -7.30 -6.90 3.08
C MET A 147 -6.25 -7.99 2.83
N THR A 148 -6.43 -8.79 1.77
CA THR A 148 -5.43 -9.79 1.37
C THR A 148 -4.12 -9.13 0.96
N VAL A 149 -4.17 -8.04 0.20
CA VAL A 149 -2.97 -7.28 -0.17
C VAL A 149 -2.29 -6.70 1.07
N GLY A 150 -3.06 -6.13 2.01
CA GLY A 150 -2.54 -5.64 3.29
C GLY A 150 -1.80 -6.74 4.07
N VAL A 151 -2.42 -7.91 4.26
CA VAL A 151 -1.77 -9.04 4.96
C VAL A 151 -0.50 -9.52 4.24
N LEU A 152 -0.49 -9.56 2.91
CA LEU A 152 0.70 -9.94 2.15
C LEU A 152 1.83 -8.93 2.31
N TRP A 153 1.50 -7.66 2.53
CA TRP A 153 2.49 -6.62 2.83
C TRP A 153 3.10 -6.81 4.22
N GLU A 154 2.29 -7.05 5.26
CA GLU A 154 2.81 -7.36 6.60
C GLU A 154 3.73 -8.59 6.60
N PHE A 155 3.40 -9.62 5.81
CA PHE A 155 4.26 -10.78 5.66
C PHE A 155 5.59 -10.44 5.00
N PHE A 156 5.58 -9.49 4.06
CA PHE A 156 6.79 -9.01 3.42
C PHE A 156 7.67 -8.26 4.41
N GLU A 157 7.11 -7.31 5.16
CA GLU A 157 7.82 -6.52 6.18
C GLU A 157 8.45 -7.43 7.23
N PHE A 158 7.65 -8.30 7.84
CA PHE A 158 8.15 -9.28 8.79
C PHE A 158 9.27 -10.15 8.20
N SER A 159 9.14 -10.61 6.95
CA SER A 159 10.18 -11.42 6.32
C SER A 159 11.48 -10.65 6.12
N ILE A 160 11.39 -9.38 5.75
CA ILE A 160 12.56 -8.52 5.56
C ILE A 160 13.23 -8.21 6.90
N ASP A 161 12.47 -7.92 7.94
CA ASP A 161 12.99 -7.67 9.29
C ASP A 161 13.72 -8.91 9.83
N GLN A 162 13.17 -10.11 9.63
CA GLN A 162 13.82 -11.34 10.09
C GLN A 162 15.07 -11.74 9.28
N ILE A 163 15.10 -11.47 7.97
CA ILE A 163 16.17 -11.96 7.09
C ILE A 163 17.29 -10.93 6.93
N LEU A 164 16.94 -9.66 6.80
CA LEU A 164 17.86 -8.57 6.51
C LEU A 164 18.15 -7.69 7.74
N LEU A 165 17.43 -7.90 8.85
CA LEU A 165 17.54 -7.09 10.07
C LEU A 165 17.27 -5.60 9.82
N PHE A 166 16.29 -5.35 8.95
CA PHE A 166 15.71 -4.03 8.77
C PHE A 166 14.64 -3.79 9.85
N ASP A 167 14.06 -2.60 9.83
CA ASP A 167 13.04 -2.14 10.77
C ASP A 167 11.83 -1.63 9.97
N MET A 168 11.23 -2.52 9.17
CA MET A 168 10.03 -2.21 8.41
C MET A 168 8.83 -2.07 9.34
N GLN A 169 8.63 -3.05 10.23
CA GLN A 169 7.60 -2.98 11.28
C GLN A 169 8.07 -2.08 12.42
N LYS A 170 7.44 -0.93 12.64
CA LYS A 170 7.94 0.11 13.54
C LYS A 170 7.79 -0.25 15.03
N ASP A 171 8.84 0.12 15.77
CA ASP A 171 8.93 -0.10 17.21
C ASP A 171 7.88 0.69 18.03
N THR A 172 7.34 0.04 19.06
CA THR A 172 6.49 0.67 20.08
C THR A 172 7.02 0.41 21.48
N VAL A 173 7.19 1.47 22.28
CA VAL A 173 7.55 1.34 23.70
C VAL A 173 6.28 1.16 24.54
N LEU A 174 6.19 0.03 25.24
CA LEU A 174 5.07 -0.35 26.09
C LEU A 174 5.47 -0.33 27.57
N ASN A 175 4.65 0.29 28.41
CA ASN A 175 4.82 0.24 29.87
C ASN A 175 4.02 -0.88 30.53
N THR A 176 3.26 -1.65 29.75
CA THR A 176 2.46 -2.78 30.23
C THR A 176 2.38 -3.86 29.17
N ILE A 177 2.64 -5.10 29.56
CA ILE A 177 2.45 -6.28 28.71
C ILE A 177 1.58 -7.31 29.44
N SER A 178 0.94 -8.19 28.68
CA SER A 178 0.18 -9.32 29.21
C SER A 178 0.53 -10.57 28.41
N THR A 179 1.02 -11.61 29.07
CA THR A 179 1.48 -12.83 28.40
C THR A 179 1.16 -14.07 29.21
N VAL A 180 0.80 -15.15 28.52
CA VAL A 180 0.60 -16.48 29.13
C VAL A 180 1.93 -17.19 29.41
N MET A 181 3.03 -16.73 28.81
CA MET A 181 4.34 -17.37 28.96
C MET A 181 4.91 -17.23 30.37
N LEU A 182 4.41 -16.28 31.15
CA LEU A 182 4.79 -16.05 32.54
C LEU A 182 3.86 -16.77 33.53
N ASP A 183 2.92 -17.60 33.06
CA ASP A 183 2.10 -18.45 33.92
C ASP A 183 3.02 -19.42 34.71
N PRO A 184 3.05 -19.34 36.06
CA PRO A 184 3.89 -20.21 36.88
C PRO A 184 3.56 -21.70 36.72
N ASP A 185 2.31 -22.02 36.36
CA ASP A 185 1.83 -23.39 36.16
C ASP A 185 1.95 -23.84 34.70
N HIS A 186 2.52 -23.00 33.82
CA HIS A 186 2.59 -23.22 32.37
C HIS A 186 1.21 -23.49 31.73
N GLY A 187 0.16 -22.88 32.26
CA GLY A 187 -1.21 -22.95 31.77
C GLY A 187 -1.55 -21.85 30.77
N THR A 188 -2.80 -21.37 30.81
CA THR A 188 -3.32 -20.32 29.92
C THR A 188 -3.65 -19.03 30.66
N LEU A 189 -3.19 -18.87 31.90
CA LEU A 189 -3.43 -17.66 32.67
C LEU A 189 -2.52 -16.55 32.13
N ALA A 190 -3.11 -15.49 31.61
CA ALA A 190 -2.35 -14.31 31.21
C ALA A 190 -1.86 -13.55 32.45
N VAL A 191 -0.56 -13.37 32.57
CA VAL A 191 0.09 -12.59 33.62
C VAL A 191 0.42 -11.21 33.08
N ALA A 192 -0.07 -10.17 33.75
CA ALA A 192 0.18 -8.79 33.39
C ALA A 192 1.40 -8.25 34.14
N VAL A 193 2.35 -7.69 33.39
CA VAL A 193 3.48 -6.92 33.93
C VAL A 193 3.19 -5.45 33.64
N LYS A 194 3.09 -4.65 34.69
CA LYS A 194 2.73 -3.22 34.64
C LYS A 194 3.89 -2.37 35.10
N ASP A 195 3.80 -1.08 34.82
CA ASP A 195 4.74 -0.06 35.26
C ASP A 195 6.20 -0.38 34.86
N ILE A 196 6.36 -0.95 33.65
CA ILE A 196 7.68 -1.25 33.09
C ILE A 196 8.40 0.06 32.81
N THR A 197 9.53 0.27 33.47
CA THR A 197 10.34 1.49 33.35
C THR A 197 11.63 1.26 32.57
N ASP A 198 12.12 0.02 32.53
CA ASP A 198 13.30 -0.35 31.76
C ASP A 198 13.34 -1.88 31.53
N VAL A 199 14.09 -2.30 30.52
CA VAL A 199 14.38 -3.71 30.23
C VAL A 199 15.89 -3.91 30.22
N ILE A 200 16.37 -4.93 30.95
CA ILE A 200 17.79 -5.27 31.00
C ILE A 200 18.04 -6.49 30.12
N LEU A 201 18.88 -6.33 29.10
CA LEU A 201 19.34 -7.42 28.24
C LEU A 201 20.54 -8.12 28.88
N GLY A 202 20.43 -9.42 29.09
CA GLY A 202 21.55 -10.27 29.48
C GLY A 202 22.22 -10.89 28.27
N HIS A 203 23.53 -10.69 28.13
CA HIS A 203 24.33 -11.24 27.04
C HIS A 203 24.96 -12.58 27.43
N SER A 204 25.30 -13.39 26.44
CA SER A 204 25.89 -14.72 26.65
C SER A 204 27.29 -14.67 27.28
N ASP A 205 27.98 -13.54 27.22
CA ASP A 205 29.25 -13.27 27.89
C ASP A 205 29.09 -12.86 29.38
N GLY A 206 27.85 -12.82 29.87
CA GLY A 206 27.52 -12.44 31.25
C GLY A 206 27.40 -10.94 31.47
N THR A 207 27.62 -10.12 30.45
CA THR A 207 27.38 -8.67 30.54
C THR A 207 25.88 -8.37 30.52
N GLN A 208 25.50 -7.24 31.10
CA GLN A 208 24.13 -6.74 31.09
C GLN A 208 24.10 -5.34 30.52
N THR A 209 23.12 -5.06 29.67
CA THR A 209 22.89 -3.73 29.10
C THR A 209 21.44 -3.33 29.32
N ALA A 210 21.23 -2.18 29.97
CA ALA A 210 19.93 -1.54 29.99
C ALA A 210 19.54 -1.12 28.57
N LEU A 211 18.30 -1.38 28.18
CA LEU A 211 17.76 -0.94 26.90
C LEU A 211 17.56 0.58 26.90
N GLY A 212 17.17 1.15 28.05
CA GLY A 212 17.16 2.60 28.27
C GLY A 212 16.03 3.35 27.56
N LEU A 213 15.02 2.64 27.05
CA LEU A 213 13.91 3.22 26.28
C LEU A 213 12.72 3.65 27.15
N GLY A 214 12.78 3.44 28.47
CA GLY A 214 11.69 3.83 29.37
C GLY A 214 10.50 2.85 29.37
N GLY A 215 10.68 1.61 28.87
CA GLY A 215 9.64 0.58 28.78
C GLY A 215 10.11 -0.68 28.06
N TYR A 216 9.16 -1.59 27.78
CA TYR A 216 9.36 -2.77 26.95
C TYR A 216 9.26 -2.42 25.47
N LEU A 217 10.21 -2.89 24.66
CA LEU A 217 10.23 -2.65 23.22
C LEU A 217 9.45 -3.74 22.48
N ASP A 218 8.34 -3.36 21.85
CA ASP A 218 7.58 -4.19 20.93
C ASP A 218 8.02 -3.90 19.50
N ILE A 219 8.63 -4.90 18.85
CA ILE A 219 9.28 -4.78 17.53
C ILE A 219 8.33 -5.01 16.36
N GLY A 220 7.05 -4.63 16.48
CA GLY A 220 6.14 -4.61 15.33
C GLY A 220 4.73 -5.19 15.49
N LEU A 221 4.35 -5.78 16.63
CA LEU A 221 2.97 -6.28 16.78
C LEU A 221 1.96 -5.14 16.74
N HIS A 222 2.24 -4.05 17.45
CA HIS A 222 1.35 -2.90 17.51
C HIS A 222 1.28 -2.18 16.16
N ASP A 223 2.41 -2.11 15.45
CA ASP A 223 2.52 -1.50 14.13
C ASP A 223 1.69 -2.27 13.10
N THR A 224 1.97 -3.56 12.92
CA THR A 224 1.20 -4.44 12.02
C THR A 224 -0.30 -4.42 12.30
N MET A 225 -0.70 -4.41 13.56
CA MET A 225 -2.12 -4.36 13.91
C MET A 225 -2.74 -2.99 13.62
N ALA A 226 -2.01 -1.90 13.83
CA ALA A 226 -2.45 -0.56 13.46
C ALA A 226 -2.62 -0.44 11.94
N ASP A 227 -1.66 -0.96 11.19
CA ASP A 227 -1.60 -0.91 9.73
C ASP A 227 -2.73 -1.69 9.08
N LEU A 228 -2.95 -2.93 9.51
CA LEU A 228 -4.08 -3.72 9.06
C LEU A 228 -5.42 -3.05 9.42
N PHE A 229 -5.51 -2.37 10.56
CA PHE A 229 -6.73 -1.68 10.98
C PHE A 229 -7.04 -0.45 10.12
N VAL A 230 -6.02 0.35 9.79
CA VAL A 230 -6.23 1.55 8.96
C VAL A 230 -6.40 1.18 7.48
N ASN A 231 -5.74 0.12 7.01
CA ASN A 231 -6.04 -0.54 5.73
C ASN A 231 -7.51 -1.00 5.66
N PHE A 232 -8.02 -1.63 6.74
CA PHE A 232 -9.42 -2.03 6.85
C PHE A 232 -10.38 -0.86 6.69
N ILE A 233 -10.10 0.28 7.34
CA ILE A 233 -10.93 1.49 7.24
C ILE A 233 -10.95 1.98 5.79
N GLY A 234 -9.79 2.11 5.15
CA GLY A 234 -9.68 2.52 3.75
C GLY A 234 -10.46 1.61 2.80
N ALA A 235 -10.29 0.30 2.95
CA ALA A 235 -10.98 -0.71 2.16
C ALA A 235 -12.50 -0.66 2.34
N LEU A 236 -12.97 -0.52 3.59
CA LEU A 236 -14.39 -0.43 3.91
C LEU A 236 -15.02 0.81 3.27
N ILE A 237 -14.38 1.96 3.37
CA ILE A 237 -14.84 3.22 2.76
C ILE A 237 -14.99 3.04 1.25
N PHE A 238 -13.97 2.49 0.56
CA PHE A 238 -14.07 2.27 -0.87
C PHE A 238 -15.20 1.29 -1.20
N SER A 239 -15.30 0.16 -0.51
CA SER A 239 -16.32 -0.85 -0.79
C SER A 239 -17.75 -0.32 -0.65
N ILE A 240 -18.01 0.59 0.30
CA ILE A 240 -19.29 1.30 0.41
C ILE A 240 -19.51 2.19 -0.83
N VAL A 241 -18.50 2.96 -1.24
CA VAL A 241 -18.57 3.80 -2.45
C VAL A 241 -18.82 2.96 -3.71
N GLY A 242 -18.12 1.83 -3.85
CA GLY A 242 -18.25 0.87 -4.94
C GLY A 242 -19.65 0.25 -5.00
N PHE A 243 -20.21 -0.14 -3.85
CA PHE A 243 -21.58 -0.65 -3.75
C PHE A 243 -22.60 0.34 -4.34
N PHE A 244 -22.56 1.60 -3.90
CA PHE A 244 -23.47 2.64 -4.40
C PHE A 244 -23.24 2.95 -5.88
N TYR A 245 -22.00 2.83 -6.38
CA TYR A 245 -21.69 2.99 -7.79
C TYR A 245 -22.40 1.94 -8.67
N VAL A 246 -22.31 0.65 -8.31
CA VAL A 246 -23.01 -0.41 -9.07
C VAL A 246 -24.52 -0.27 -8.94
N ARG A 247 -25.02 -0.04 -7.72
CA ARG A 247 -26.46 0.10 -7.45
C ARG A 247 -27.09 1.25 -8.24
N SER A 248 -26.37 2.34 -8.45
CA SER A 248 -26.82 3.50 -9.23
C SER A 248 -26.52 3.40 -10.74
N ARG A 249 -26.06 2.24 -11.24
CA ARG A 249 -25.61 2.01 -12.63
C ARG A 249 -24.60 3.05 -13.10
N GLY A 250 -23.71 3.48 -12.20
CA GLY A 250 -22.59 4.37 -12.53
C GLY A 250 -22.96 5.82 -12.86
N LYS A 251 -24.07 6.35 -12.35
CA LYS A 251 -24.45 7.78 -12.52
C LYS A 251 -23.60 8.76 -11.70
N GLY A 252 -22.75 8.29 -10.78
CA GLY A 252 -21.86 9.13 -9.97
C GLY A 252 -20.57 9.59 -10.67
N ARG A 253 -20.18 10.87 -10.50
CA ARG A 253 -18.94 11.45 -11.10
C ARG A 253 -17.65 11.03 -10.38
N PHE A 254 -17.69 10.76 -9.08
CA PHE A 254 -16.50 10.49 -8.26
C PHE A 254 -15.90 9.11 -8.53
N ALA A 255 -16.69 8.04 -8.39
CA ALA A 255 -16.23 6.66 -8.56
C ALA A 255 -15.66 6.36 -9.97
N ARG A 256 -16.13 7.05 -11.01
CA ARG A 256 -15.58 6.92 -12.38
C ARG A 256 -14.10 7.30 -12.51
N ARG A 257 -13.54 8.04 -11.54
CA ARG A 257 -12.11 8.42 -11.50
C ARG A 257 -11.22 7.34 -10.89
N PHE A 258 -11.80 6.32 -10.25
CA PHE A 258 -11.07 5.27 -9.55
C PHE A 258 -11.34 3.88 -10.11
N ILE A 259 -12.25 3.76 -11.09
CA ILE A 259 -12.65 2.48 -11.70
C ILE A 259 -12.09 2.41 -13.14
N PRO A 260 -11.07 1.58 -13.39
CA PRO A 260 -10.59 1.14 -14.70
C PRO A 260 -11.67 0.58 -15.62
N LYS A 261 -11.39 0.64 -16.92
CA LYS A 261 -12.31 0.18 -17.99
C LYS A 261 -11.60 -0.75 -18.95
N VAL A 262 -12.36 -1.66 -19.56
CA VAL A 262 -11.88 -2.47 -20.68
C VAL A 262 -11.70 -1.60 -21.90
N VAL A 263 -10.56 -1.76 -22.58
CA VAL A 263 -10.40 -1.29 -23.96
C VAL A 263 -11.07 -2.32 -24.87
N GLN A 264 -12.23 -2.00 -25.46
CA GLN A 264 -12.85 -2.91 -26.43
C GLN A 264 -12.02 -2.94 -27.72
N PRO A 265 -11.73 -4.13 -28.29
CA PRO A 265 -11.16 -4.23 -29.61
C PRO A 265 -12.09 -3.55 -30.62
N GLN A 266 -11.54 -2.78 -31.55
CA GLN A 266 -12.33 -2.32 -32.69
C GLN A 266 -12.59 -3.54 -33.58
N ASP A 267 -13.85 -3.91 -33.76
CA ASP A 267 -14.26 -4.74 -34.89
C ASP A 267 -13.87 -3.97 -36.16
N ASN A 268 -12.83 -4.45 -36.82
CA ASN A 268 -12.49 -4.02 -38.17
C ASN A 268 -13.45 -4.73 -39.12
N ASP A 269 -14.59 -4.10 -39.40
CA ASP A 269 -15.36 -4.38 -40.62
C ASP A 269 -14.64 -3.79 -41.85
#